data_AF-A0A5C5X0L1-F1
#
_entry.id   AF-A0A5C5X0L1-F1
#
_cell.length_a   1.000
_cell.length_b   1.000
_cell.length_c   1.000
_cell.angle_alpha   90.00
_cell.angle_beta   90.00
_cell.angle_gamma   90.00
#
_symmetry.space_group_name_H-M   'P 1'
#
loop_
_entity.id
_entity.type
_entity.pdbx_description
1 polymer ?
#
loop_
_entity_poly.entity_id
_entity_poly.type
_entity_poly.pdbx_seq_one_letter_code
_entity_poly.pdbx_strand_id
1 'polypeptide(L)'
;MQIENRPGTTNTYVVSTFRRDGKLRKRYIGKASDSVVHLFVEYERLAKANEHAYREACSLEQDNDIAASKSLDWLCRWSAGWKVISKINELEMSSKPTSATASERELPGLHRINRICSLAQEGDPDAQRQLDIWIAETPEVLSVATDLMGLTREYLVQFVSSAAPENSMLWQKQIDEKSAQLCADLPDDPLSDMYAELTTLAWLDVMRSSLMPYVAGGDVTRSSYWGSELGRSQRRWTKISTAFQQHRKTRCVTRR
;
A
#
# COMPACT_ATOMS: atom_id res chain seq x y z
N MET A 1 18.76 12.28 -32.10
CA MET A 1 19.22 12.88 -33.36
C MET A 1 19.91 14.18 -33.07
N GLN A 2 20.92 14.50 -33.86
CA GLN A 2 21.65 15.77 -33.80
C GLN A 2 21.80 16.31 -35.22
N ILE A 3 21.89 17.63 -35.35
CA ILE A 3 22.19 18.29 -36.62
C ILE A 3 23.70 18.50 -36.66
N GLU A 4 24.36 17.97 -37.69
CA GLU A 4 25.80 18.09 -37.86
C GLU A 4 26.13 18.73 -39.22
N ASN A 5 27.15 19.57 -39.23
CA ASN A 5 27.75 20.07 -40.46
C ASN A 5 28.69 19.01 -41.02
N ARG A 6 28.47 18.60 -42.28
CA ARG A 6 29.37 17.63 -42.92
C ARG A 6 30.61 18.35 -43.45
N PRO A 7 31.84 17.87 -43.13
CA PRO A 7 33.06 18.45 -43.66
C PRO A 7 33.03 18.48 -45.20
N GLY A 8 33.31 19.65 -45.79
CA GLY A 8 33.32 19.85 -47.25
C GLY A 8 31.97 20.19 -47.89
N THR A 9 30.90 20.39 -47.12
CA THR A 9 29.62 20.92 -47.65
C THR A 9 29.07 22.03 -46.77
N THR A 10 28.37 23.01 -47.36
CA THR A 10 27.66 24.07 -46.62
C THR A 10 26.34 23.60 -46.01
N ASN A 11 25.93 22.35 -46.27
CA ASN A 11 24.64 21.81 -45.84
C ASN A 11 24.74 21.14 -44.46
N THR A 12 23.73 21.37 -43.63
CA THR A 12 23.49 20.67 -42.37
C THR A 12 22.74 19.36 -42.60
N TYR A 13 23.12 18.30 -41.90
CA TYR A 13 22.48 16.99 -41.99
C TYR A 13 21.98 16.51 -40.63
N VAL A 14 20.85 15.80 -40.64
CA VAL A 14 20.36 15.11 -39.45
C VAL A 14 21.05 13.76 -39.34
N VAL A 15 21.61 13.50 -38.17
CA VAL A 15 22.33 12.27 -37.85
C VAL A 15 21.65 11.58 -36.66
N SER A 16 21.47 10.25 -36.77
CA SER A 16 21.06 9.40 -35.67
C SER A 16 22.23 8.56 -35.19
N THR A 17 22.46 8.55 -33.87
CA THR A 17 23.51 7.77 -33.23
C THR A 17 22.85 6.57 -32.55
N PHE A 18 23.32 5.36 -32.85
CA PHE A 18 22.80 4.13 -32.28
C PHE A 18 23.94 3.20 -31.90
N ARG A 19 23.69 2.27 -30.96
CA ARG A 19 24.67 1.23 -30.60
C ARG A 19 24.43 -0.01 -31.46
N ARG A 20 25.51 -0.55 -32.02
CA ARG A 20 25.55 -1.86 -32.69
C ARG A 20 26.80 -2.60 -32.24
N ASP A 21 26.63 -3.79 -31.69
CA ASP A 21 27.72 -4.61 -31.13
C ASP A 21 28.53 -3.86 -30.05
N GLY A 22 27.83 -3.14 -29.16
CA GLY A 22 28.45 -2.33 -28.09
C GLY A 22 29.12 -1.03 -28.54
N LYS A 23 29.28 -0.79 -29.84
CA LYS A 23 29.92 0.42 -30.39
C LYS A 23 28.89 1.45 -30.85
N LEU A 24 29.16 2.72 -30.57
CA LEU A 24 28.36 3.84 -31.09
C LEU A 24 28.64 4.04 -32.57
N ARG A 25 27.59 4.03 -33.39
CA ARG A 25 27.66 4.33 -34.83
C ARG A 25 26.71 5.47 -35.16
N LYS A 26 27.10 6.28 -36.14
CA LYS A 26 26.29 7.37 -36.69
C LYS A 26 25.71 6.97 -38.03
N ARG A 27 24.43 7.24 -38.25
CA ARG A 27 23.73 7.11 -39.54
C ARG A 27 23.21 8.46 -39.95
N TYR A 28 23.58 8.88 -41.15
CA TYR A 28 23.01 10.06 -41.80
C TYR A 28 21.60 9.73 -42.29
N ILE A 29 20.65 10.59 -41.94
CA ILE A 29 19.25 10.43 -42.31
C ILE A 29 18.96 11.24 -43.58
N GLY A 30 19.42 12.49 -43.63
CA GLY A 30 19.23 13.37 -44.78
C GLY A 30 19.59 14.82 -44.46
N LYS A 31 19.39 15.72 -45.44
CA LYS A 31 19.61 17.16 -45.24
C LYS A 31 18.57 17.71 -44.27
N ALA A 32 18.97 18.62 -43.38
CA ALA A 32 18.06 19.20 -42.40
C ALA A 32 16.97 20.10 -43.03
N SER A 33 17.22 20.61 -44.25
CA SER A 33 16.26 21.42 -45.01
C SER A 33 15.17 20.59 -45.72
N ASP A 34 15.27 19.26 -45.71
CA ASP A 34 14.30 18.37 -46.34
C ASP A 34 13.08 18.19 -45.42
N SER A 35 11.88 18.48 -45.94
CA SER A 35 10.63 18.39 -45.18
C SER A 35 10.32 16.97 -44.69
N VAL A 36 10.74 15.93 -45.42
CA VAL A 36 10.56 14.54 -45.01
C VAL A 36 11.46 14.21 -43.81
N VAL A 37 12.69 14.74 -43.82
CA VAL A 37 13.63 14.59 -42.69
C VAL A 37 13.10 15.34 -41.46
N HIS A 38 12.47 16.50 -41.65
CA HIS A 38 11.83 17.24 -40.56
C HIS A 38 10.71 16.43 -39.90
N LEU A 39 9.79 15.85 -40.69
CA LEU A 39 8.71 14.99 -40.19
C LEU A 39 9.27 13.81 -39.38
N PHE A 40 10.35 13.19 -39.86
CA PHE A 40 11.00 12.08 -39.16
C PHE A 40 11.64 12.52 -37.83
N VAL A 41 12.23 13.72 -37.76
CA VAL A 41 12.74 14.30 -36.51
C VAL A 41 11.62 14.58 -35.53
N GLU A 42 10.50 15.14 -35.98
CA GLU A 42 9.32 15.40 -35.14
C GLU A 42 8.73 14.10 -34.59
N TYR A 43 8.58 13.08 -35.44
CA TYR A 43 8.15 11.76 -35.02
C TYR A 43 9.07 11.17 -33.95
N GLU A 44 10.39 11.22 -34.13
CA GLU A 44 11.34 10.73 -33.13
C GLU A 44 11.31 11.53 -31.82
N ARG A 45 11.08 12.84 -31.89
CA ARG A 45 10.92 13.70 -30.70
C ARG A 45 9.66 13.33 -29.95
N LEU A 46 8.54 13.15 -30.64
CA LEU A 46 7.27 12.75 -30.06
C LEU A 46 7.35 11.35 -29.44
N ALA A 47 8.00 10.41 -30.14
CA ALA A 47 8.25 9.06 -29.60
C ALA A 47 9.08 9.11 -28.30
N LYS A 48 10.13 9.94 -28.23
CA LYS A 48 10.93 10.13 -27.01
C LYS A 48 10.16 10.82 -25.89
N ALA A 49 9.33 11.82 -26.22
CA ALA A 49 8.48 12.48 -25.25
C ALA A 49 7.46 11.50 -24.65
N ASN A 50 6.84 10.67 -25.48
CA ASN A 50 5.93 9.62 -25.03
C ASN A 50 6.64 8.57 -24.17
N GLU A 51 7.84 8.14 -24.56
CA GLU A 51 8.64 7.21 -23.75
C GLU A 51 9.03 7.81 -22.40
N HIS A 52 9.41 9.10 -22.38
CA HIS A 52 9.72 9.81 -21.14
C HIS A 52 8.51 9.92 -20.22
N ALA A 53 7.38 10.39 -20.75
CA ALA A 53 6.13 10.50 -20.01
C ALA A 53 5.66 9.15 -19.46
N TYR A 54 5.80 8.07 -20.23
CA TYR A 54 5.50 6.72 -19.77
C TYR A 54 6.40 6.30 -18.60
N ARG A 55 7.71 6.55 -18.68
CA ARG A 55 8.65 6.23 -17.59
C ARG A 55 8.38 7.04 -16.33
N GLU A 56 8.10 8.34 -16.46
CA GLU A 56 7.72 9.19 -15.33
C GLU A 56 6.44 8.70 -14.66
N ALA A 57 5.42 8.35 -15.45
CA ALA A 57 4.18 7.77 -14.93
C ALA A 57 4.42 6.44 -14.19
N CYS A 58 5.29 5.58 -14.70
CA CYS A 58 5.65 4.32 -14.05
C CYS A 58 6.44 4.55 -12.75
N SER A 59 7.34 5.53 -12.71
CA SER A 59 8.09 5.89 -11.49
C SER A 59 7.14 6.41 -10.42
N LEU A 60 6.23 7.32 -10.79
CA LEU A 60 5.24 7.88 -9.86
C LEU A 60 4.30 6.80 -9.32
N GLU A 61 3.86 5.87 -10.18
CA GLU A 61 3.07 4.69 -9.78
C GLU A 61 3.81 3.87 -8.71
N GLN A 62 5.10 3.58 -8.93
CA GLN A 62 5.92 2.83 -7.98
C GLN A 62 6.15 3.57 -6.67
N ASP A 63 6.41 4.87 -6.70
CA ASP A 63 6.63 5.67 -5.50
C ASP A 63 5.37 5.74 -4.62
N ASN A 64 4.20 5.94 -5.25
CA ASN A 64 2.91 5.92 -4.57
C ASN A 64 2.63 4.54 -3.97
N ASP A 65 2.96 3.47 -4.70
CA ASP A 65 2.80 2.10 -4.23
C ASP A 65 3.66 1.76 -3.02
N ILE A 66 4.92 2.20 -3.02
CA ILE A 66 5.84 2.03 -1.89
C ILE A 66 5.30 2.75 -0.65
N ALA A 67 4.74 3.96 -0.82
CA ALA A 67 4.14 4.71 0.27
C ALA A 67 2.92 3.98 0.87
N ALA A 68 1.98 3.53 0.03
CA ALA A 68 0.81 2.80 0.48
C ALA A 68 1.16 1.43 1.09
N SER A 69 2.16 0.74 0.54
CA SER A 69 2.63 -0.55 1.05
C SER A 69 3.18 -0.45 2.47
N LYS A 70 3.78 0.68 2.86
CA LYS A 70 4.21 0.92 4.26
C LYS A 70 3.03 0.96 5.22
N SER A 71 1.93 1.59 4.84
CA SER A 71 0.69 1.63 5.62
C SER A 71 0.10 0.22 5.79
N LEU A 72 0.03 -0.55 4.69
CA LEU A 72 -0.42 -1.95 4.72
C LEU A 72 0.48 -2.85 5.56
N ASP A 73 1.81 -2.67 5.49
CA ASP A 73 2.75 -3.43 6.30
C ASP A 73 2.61 -3.10 7.78
N TRP A 74 2.40 -1.82 8.12
CA TRP A 74 2.11 -1.39 9.49
C TRP A 74 0.81 -2.02 10.00
N LEU A 75 -0.29 -1.88 9.26
CA LEU A 75 -1.59 -2.47 9.58
C LEU A 75 -1.51 -3.99 9.71
N CYS A 76 -0.76 -4.66 8.82
CA CYS A 76 -0.55 -6.10 8.89
C CYS A 76 0.15 -6.51 10.18
N ARG A 77 1.22 -5.80 10.61
CA ARG A 77 1.90 -6.08 11.88
C ARG A 77 0.97 -5.88 13.07
N TRP A 78 0.23 -4.78 13.06
CA TRP A 78 -0.66 -4.38 14.15
C TRP A 78 -1.91 -5.26 14.29
N SER A 79 -2.42 -5.76 13.18
CA SER A 79 -3.58 -6.68 13.17
C SER A 79 -3.39 -7.93 14.02
N ALA A 80 -2.14 -8.41 14.19
CA ALA A 80 -1.86 -9.53 15.10
C ALA A 80 -1.99 -9.13 16.58
N GLY A 81 -1.78 -7.84 16.87
CA GLY A 81 -1.85 -7.23 18.19
C GLY A 81 -3.27 -6.81 18.58
N TRP A 82 -4.22 -6.54 17.69
CA TRP A 82 -5.50 -5.93 18.11
C TRP A 82 -6.35 -6.74 19.10
N LYS A 83 -6.10 -8.04 19.27
CA LYS A 83 -6.68 -8.82 20.39
C LYS A 83 -6.33 -8.26 21.77
N VAL A 84 -5.17 -7.63 21.88
CA VAL A 84 -4.73 -6.85 23.04
C VAL A 84 -5.70 -5.72 23.33
N ILE A 85 -6.12 -4.99 22.29
CA ILE A 85 -7.04 -3.86 22.40
C ILE A 85 -8.39 -4.34 22.93
N SER A 86 -8.90 -5.48 22.45
CA SER A 86 -10.12 -6.08 23.01
C SER A 86 -9.99 -6.34 24.50
N LYS A 87 -8.86 -6.91 24.95
CA LYS A 87 -8.62 -7.14 26.38
C LYS A 87 -8.49 -5.85 27.19
N ILE A 88 -7.81 -4.84 26.64
CA ILE A 88 -7.65 -3.54 27.30
C ILE A 88 -9.02 -2.86 27.46
N ASN A 89 -9.87 -2.90 26.43
CA ASN A 89 -11.24 -2.36 26.50
C ASN A 89 -12.12 -3.15 27.47
N GLU A 90 -12.00 -4.48 27.52
CA GLU A 90 -12.71 -5.32 28.50
C GLU A 90 -12.27 -5.06 29.95
N LEU A 91 -11.06 -4.51 30.15
CA LEU A 91 -10.51 -4.27 31.46
C LEU A 91 -11.06 -3.01 32.13
N GLU A 92 -11.78 -2.11 31.43
CA GLU A 92 -12.34 -0.82 31.91
C GLU A 92 -12.14 -0.57 33.41
N MET A 93 -10.89 -0.30 33.79
CA MET A 93 -10.53 -0.05 35.18
C MET A 93 -11.05 1.35 35.48
N SER A 94 -11.80 1.48 36.58
CA SER A 94 -12.48 2.69 37.05
C SER A 94 -11.59 3.92 37.35
N SER A 95 -10.35 3.97 36.87
CA SER A 95 -9.38 5.03 37.12
C SER A 95 -9.44 6.11 36.04
N LYS A 96 -9.48 7.37 36.49
CA LYS A 96 -9.36 8.57 35.63
C LYS A 96 -8.10 8.47 34.77
N PRO A 97 -8.15 8.90 33.50
CA PRO A 97 -6.99 8.88 32.63
C PRO A 97 -5.88 9.75 33.24
N THR A 98 -4.74 9.13 33.51
CA THR A 98 -3.54 9.86 33.89
C THR A 98 -2.80 10.19 32.60
N SER A 99 -2.52 11.48 32.37
CA SER A 99 -1.80 11.97 31.20
C SER A 99 -0.44 11.28 31.07
N ALA A 100 -0.34 10.29 30.18
CA ALA A 100 0.91 9.63 29.86
C ALA A 100 1.66 10.41 28.77
N THR A 101 2.95 10.68 29.01
CA THR A 101 3.86 11.15 27.98
C THR A 101 4.10 10.03 26.98
N ALA A 102 3.69 10.26 25.73
CA ALA A 102 3.84 9.36 24.59
C ALA A 102 5.25 8.78 24.49
N SER A 103 5.45 7.54 24.95
CA SER A 103 6.71 6.84 24.77
C SER A 103 6.52 5.34 24.92
N GLU A 104 5.92 4.72 23.91
CA GLU A 104 6.45 3.60 23.12
C GLU A 104 5.28 3.04 22.31
N ARG A 105 5.25 3.38 21.01
CA ARG A 105 4.15 3.07 20.09
C ARG A 105 4.05 1.57 19.72
N GLU A 106 4.27 0.66 20.65
CA GLU A 106 4.13 -0.78 20.40
C GLU A 106 3.23 -1.41 21.45
N LEU A 107 2.07 -1.93 21.01
CA LEU A 107 1.22 -2.72 21.90
C LEU A 107 1.98 -3.97 22.37
N PRO A 108 1.93 -4.28 23.66
CA PRO A 108 2.55 -5.47 24.21
C PRO A 108 1.91 -6.75 23.65
N GLY A 109 2.68 -7.83 23.57
CA GLY A 109 2.11 -9.15 23.30
C GLY A 109 1.13 -9.59 24.40
N LEU A 110 0.15 -10.43 24.04
CA LEU A 110 -0.93 -10.87 24.93
C LEU A 110 -0.42 -11.53 26.23
N HIS A 111 0.70 -12.26 26.19
CA HIS A 111 1.34 -12.83 27.38
C HIS A 111 1.84 -11.75 28.35
N ARG A 112 2.44 -10.67 27.84
CA ARG A 112 2.93 -9.56 28.65
C ARG A 112 1.78 -8.84 29.33
N ILE A 113 0.66 -8.62 28.62
CA ILE A 113 -0.55 -8.04 29.20
C ILE A 113 -1.09 -8.90 30.31
N ASN A 114 -1.31 -10.20 30.06
CA ASN A 114 -1.87 -11.08 31.08
C ASN A 114 -1.00 -11.09 32.34
N ARG A 115 0.32 -11.11 32.18
CA ARG A 115 1.27 -11.04 33.30
C ARG A 115 1.14 -9.73 34.07
N ILE A 116 1.10 -8.58 33.37
CA ILE A 116 0.94 -7.27 34.00
C ILE A 116 -0.42 -7.14 34.69
N CYS A 117 -1.49 -7.70 34.11
CA CYS A 117 -2.80 -7.76 34.76
C CYS A 117 -2.76 -8.57 36.05
N SER A 118 -2.10 -9.74 36.05
CA SER A 118 -1.93 -10.54 37.28
C SER A 118 -1.12 -9.80 38.35
N LEU A 119 -0.01 -9.15 37.97
CA LEU A 119 0.79 -8.36 38.91
C LEU A 119 0.01 -7.17 39.48
N ALA A 120 -0.78 -6.48 38.64
CA ALA A 120 -1.65 -5.40 39.10
C ALA A 120 -2.73 -5.91 40.07
N GLN A 121 -3.32 -7.07 39.82
CA GLN A 121 -4.26 -7.73 40.73
C GLN A 121 -3.61 -8.14 42.07
N GLU A 122 -2.32 -8.47 42.05
CA GLU A 122 -1.50 -8.75 43.24
C GLU A 122 -1.07 -7.49 44.00
N GLY A 123 -1.41 -6.30 43.49
CA GLY A 123 -1.16 -5.00 44.15
C GLY A 123 0.15 -4.34 43.76
N ASP A 124 0.79 -4.75 42.65
CA ASP A 124 2.00 -4.10 42.13
C ASP A 124 1.67 -2.72 41.52
N PRO A 125 2.17 -1.61 42.11
CA PRO A 125 1.87 -0.26 41.65
C PRO A 125 2.49 0.08 40.28
N ASP A 126 3.63 -0.53 39.93
CA ASP A 126 4.27 -0.30 38.64
C ASP A 126 3.51 -1.02 37.52
N ALA A 127 3.00 -2.22 37.82
CA ALA A 127 2.13 -2.96 36.90
C ALA A 127 0.80 -2.22 36.64
N GLN A 128 0.19 -1.65 37.69
CA GLN A 128 -1.03 -0.85 37.54
C GLN A 128 -0.78 0.40 36.69
N ARG A 129 0.32 1.13 36.94
CA ARG A 129 0.69 2.31 36.15
C ARG A 129 0.92 1.97 34.67
N GLN A 130 1.56 0.84 34.38
CA GLN A 130 1.77 0.39 33.01
C GLN A 130 0.45 0.05 32.30
N LEU A 131 -0.50 -0.55 33.03
CA LEU A 131 -1.84 -0.83 32.52
C LEU A 131 -2.60 0.46 32.18
N ASP A 132 -2.56 1.45 33.07
CA ASP A 132 -3.21 2.75 32.88
C ASP A 132 -2.63 3.49 31.65
N ILE A 133 -1.32 3.40 31.40
CA ILE A 133 -0.69 3.95 30.19
C ILE A 133 -1.26 3.28 28.94
N TRP A 134 -1.33 1.94 28.91
CA TRP A 134 -1.86 1.23 27.74
C TRP A 134 -3.34 1.53 27.50
N ILE A 135 -4.14 1.67 28.56
CA ILE A 135 -5.54 2.11 28.45
C ILE A 135 -5.62 3.51 27.83
N ALA A 136 -4.78 4.44 28.29
CA ALA A 136 -4.76 5.81 27.78
C ALA A 136 -4.30 5.92 26.31
N GLU A 137 -3.35 5.09 25.88
CA GLU A 137 -2.80 5.10 24.51
C GLU A 137 -3.68 4.36 23.48
N THR A 138 -4.56 3.46 23.94
CA THR A 138 -5.38 2.62 23.05
C THR A 138 -6.29 3.41 22.09
N PRO A 139 -6.99 4.49 22.51
CA PRO A 139 -7.78 5.31 21.60
C PRO A 139 -6.95 5.97 20.49
N GLU A 140 -5.73 6.45 20.80
CA GLU A 140 -4.84 7.05 19.80
C GLU A 140 -4.40 6.01 18.76
N VAL A 141 -4.03 4.82 19.22
CA VAL A 141 -3.68 3.69 18.34
C VAL A 141 -4.82 3.36 17.36
N LEU A 142 -6.05 3.28 17.86
CA LEU A 142 -7.20 2.97 17.02
C LEU A 142 -7.43 4.08 15.99
N SER A 143 -7.30 5.35 16.38
CA SER A 143 -7.42 6.48 15.45
C SER A 143 -6.36 6.44 14.32
N VAL A 144 -5.11 6.12 14.66
CA VAL A 144 -4.04 5.98 13.66
C VAL A 144 -4.32 4.81 12.72
N ALA A 145 -4.83 3.69 13.24
CA ALA A 145 -5.18 2.55 12.41
C ALA A 145 -6.33 2.87 11.45
N THR A 146 -7.39 3.56 11.91
CA THR A 146 -8.50 3.98 11.05
C THR A 146 -8.05 4.96 9.97
N ASP A 147 -7.17 5.91 10.31
CA ASP A 147 -6.62 6.87 9.34
C ASP A 147 -5.80 6.15 8.25
N LEU A 148 -4.92 5.23 8.65
CA LEU A 148 -4.12 4.44 7.72
C LEU A 148 -4.99 3.53 6.84
N MET A 149 -6.08 2.99 7.37
CA MET A 149 -7.05 2.23 6.59
C MET A 149 -7.76 3.13 5.57
N GLY A 150 -8.16 4.34 5.96
CA GLY A 150 -8.74 5.34 5.05
C GLY A 150 -7.80 5.71 3.90
N LEU A 151 -6.53 6.01 4.21
CA LEU A 151 -5.51 6.30 3.19
C LEU A 151 -5.27 5.12 2.25
N THR A 152 -5.23 3.90 2.80
CA THR A 152 -5.03 2.67 2.02
C THR A 152 -6.23 2.40 1.11
N ARG A 153 -7.45 2.58 1.63
CA ARG A 153 -8.70 2.47 0.88
C ARG A 153 -8.72 3.45 -0.28
N GLU A 154 -8.44 4.73 -0.03
CA GLU A 154 -8.39 5.76 -1.07
C GLU A 154 -7.37 5.41 -2.15
N TYR A 155 -6.15 5.04 -1.77
CA TYR A 155 -5.12 4.62 -2.71
C TYR A 155 -5.55 3.44 -3.58
N LEU A 156 -6.03 2.35 -2.97
CA LEU A 156 -6.42 1.14 -3.71
C LEU A 156 -7.62 1.41 -4.63
N VAL A 157 -8.60 2.19 -4.18
CA VAL A 157 -9.76 2.56 -5.00
C VAL A 157 -9.31 3.43 -6.18
N GLN A 158 -8.51 4.48 -5.95
CA GLN A 158 -8.00 5.34 -7.02
C GLN A 158 -7.17 4.56 -8.04
N PHE A 159 -6.31 3.66 -7.55
CA PHE A 159 -5.46 2.82 -8.38
C PHE A 159 -6.29 1.94 -9.31
N VAL A 160 -7.26 1.20 -8.77
CA VAL A 160 -8.06 0.24 -9.57
C VAL A 160 -9.08 0.96 -10.46
N SER A 161 -9.61 2.11 -10.03
CA SER A 161 -10.60 2.88 -10.80
C SER A 161 -10.00 3.70 -11.94
N SER A 162 -8.66 3.81 -12.04
CA SER A 162 -7.97 4.65 -13.04
C SER A 162 -8.49 6.10 -13.06
N ALA A 163 -8.86 6.63 -11.89
CA ALA A 163 -9.43 7.98 -11.69
C ALA A 163 -10.82 8.24 -12.32
N ALA A 164 -11.57 7.21 -12.74
CA ALA A 164 -12.97 7.37 -13.15
C ALA A 164 -13.91 7.37 -11.92
N PRO A 165 -14.68 8.46 -11.69
CA PRO A 165 -15.44 8.64 -10.45
C PRO A 165 -16.53 7.58 -10.25
N GLU A 166 -17.17 7.12 -11.31
CA GLU A 166 -18.20 6.07 -11.26
C GLU A 166 -17.60 4.73 -10.81
N ASN A 167 -16.41 4.41 -11.30
CA ASN A 167 -15.68 3.20 -10.91
C ASN A 167 -15.21 3.30 -9.46
N SER A 168 -14.76 4.48 -9.01
CA SER A 168 -14.38 4.68 -7.61
C SER A 168 -15.55 4.42 -6.67
N MET A 169 -16.75 4.90 -6.99
CA MET A 169 -17.97 4.63 -6.21
C MET A 169 -18.33 3.15 -6.19
N LEU A 170 -18.21 2.46 -7.34
CA LEU A 170 -18.48 1.02 -7.43
C LEU A 170 -17.53 0.21 -6.53
N TRP A 171 -16.23 0.50 -6.61
CA TRP A 171 -15.21 -0.19 -5.80
C TRP A 171 -15.38 0.11 -4.32
N GLN A 172 -15.72 1.35 -3.97
CA GLN A 172 -16.02 1.73 -2.60
C GLN A 172 -17.18 0.90 -2.04
N LYS A 173 -18.29 0.85 -2.78
CA LYS A 173 -19.45 0.03 -2.42
C LYS A 173 -19.09 -1.45 -2.30
N GLN A 174 -18.26 -1.97 -3.21
CA GLN A 174 -17.85 -3.38 -3.18
C GLN A 174 -16.98 -3.71 -1.95
N ILE A 175 -16.12 -2.79 -1.52
CA ILE A 175 -15.35 -2.92 -0.27
C ILE A 175 -16.31 -2.97 0.92
N ASP A 176 -17.27 -2.06 0.97
CA ASP A 176 -18.23 -1.98 2.07
C ASP A 176 -19.11 -3.24 2.11
N GLU A 177 -19.63 -3.71 0.98
CA GLU A 177 -20.42 -4.95 0.87
C GLU A 177 -19.62 -6.18 1.31
N LYS A 178 -18.37 -6.31 0.88
CA LYS A 178 -17.49 -7.43 1.28
C LYS A 178 -17.16 -7.39 2.76
N SER A 179 -16.90 -6.21 3.31
CA SER A 179 -16.62 -6.04 4.74
C SER A 179 -17.85 -6.42 5.57
N ALA A 180 -19.04 -5.97 5.17
CA ALA A 180 -20.30 -6.35 5.79
C ALA A 180 -20.56 -7.87 5.72
N GLN A 181 -20.28 -8.51 4.59
CA GLN A 181 -20.39 -9.97 4.44
C GLN A 181 -19.45 -10.73 5.40
N LEU A 182 -18.25 -10.22 5.64
CA LEU A 182 -17.31 -10.82 6.58
C LEU A 182 -17.77 -10.70 8.04
N CYS A 183 -18.50 -9.64 8.37
CA CYS A 183 -19.07 -9.37 9.70
C CYS A 183 -20.47 -9.96 9.93
N ALA A 184 -21.17 -10.48 8.93
CA ALA A 184 -22.59 -10.85 9.01
C ALA A 184 -22.95 -11.80 10.19
N ASP A 185 -22.03 -12.68 10.60
CA ASP A 185 -22.23 -13.65 11.69
C ASP A 185 -21.60 -13.20 13.03
N LEU A 186 -20.99 -12.02 13.08
CA LEU A 186 -20.29 -11.49 14.25
C LEU A 186 -21.18 -10.52 15.04
N PRO A 187 -20.91 -10.35 16.35
CA PRO A 187 -21.49 -9.25 17.11
C PRO A 187 -21.11 -7.91 16.46
N ASP A 188 -22.01 -6.93 16.57
CA ASP A 188 -21.74 -5.55 16.19
C ASP A 188 -20.66 -4.99 17.14
N ASP A 189 -19.40 -5.10 16.71
CA ASP A 189 -18.24 -4.67 17.47
C ASP A 189 -17.26 -3.91 16.54
N PRO A 190 -16.81 -2.69 16.91
CA PRO A 190 -15.98 -1.85 16.03
C PRO A 190 -14.67 -2.50 15.61
N LEU A 191 -14.14 -3.42 16.42
CA LEU A 191 -12.87 -4.09 16.11
C LEU A 191 -13.05 -5.17 15.03
N SER A 192 -14.19 -5.86 15.03
CA SER A 192 -14.61 -6.80 13.98
C SER A 192 -14.74 -6.09 12.64
N ASP A 193 -15.33 -4.89 12.63
CA ASP A 193 -15.43 -4.06 11.43
C ASP A 193 -14.06 -3.65 10.91
N MET A 194 -13.16 -3.20 11.79
CA MET A 194 -11.78 -2.87 11.41
C MET A 194 -11.04 -4.08 10.81
N TYR A 195 -11.19 -5.26 11.39
CA TYR A 195 -10.59 -6.48 10.84
C TYR A 195 -11.19 -6.87 9.49
N ALA A 196 -12.50 -6.78 9.33
CA ALA A 196 -13.19 -7.14 8.10
C ALA A 196 -12.79 -6.20 6.95
N GLU A 197 -12.74 -4.89 7.23
CA GLU A 197 -12.27 -3.91 6.27
C GLU A 197 -10.80 -4.15 5.91
N LEU A 198 -9.90 -4.28 6.90
CA LEU A 198 -8.48 -4.52 6.62
C LEU A 198 -8.26 -5.82 5.82
N THR A 199 -9.04 -6.87 6.10
CA THR A 199 -9.02 -8.12 5.33
C THR A 199 -9.45 -7.89 3.88
N THR A 200 -10.48 -7.08 3.66
CA THR A 200 -10.98 -6.71 2.33
C THR A 200 -9.97 -5.86 1.56
N LEU A 201 -9.34 -4.88 2.21
CA LEU A 201 -8.26 -4.07 1.61
C LEU A 201 -7.05 -4.93 1.24
N ALA A 202 -6.65 -5.86 2.10
CA ALA A 202 -5.55 -6.78 1.80
C ALA A 202 -5.89 -7.74 0.63
N TRP A 203 -7.15 -8.18 0.53
CA TRP A 203 -7.61 -8.95 -0.63
C TRP A 203 -7.54 -8.12 -1.92
N LEU A 204 -7.97 -6.85 -1.88
CA LEU A 204 -7.90 -5.94 -3.01
C LEU A 204 -6.45 -5.67 -3.45
N ASP A 205 -5.52 -5.53 -2.50
CA ASP A 205 -4.09 -5.40 -2.76
C ASP A 205 -3.51 -6.63 -3.51
N VAL A 206 -3.94 -7.84 -3.13
CA VAL A 206 -3.56 -9.07 -3.85
C VAL A 206 -4.12 -9.07 -5.27
N MET A 207 -5.40 -8.74 -5.44
CA MET A 207 -6.06 -8.68 -6.75
C MET A 207 -5.32 -7.71 -7.68
N ARG A 208 -5.11 -6.47 -7.20
CA ARG A 208 -4.34 -5.43 -7.89
C ARG A 208 -2.96 -5.94 -8.32
N SER A 209 -2.18 -6.44 -7.36
CA SER A 209 -0.80 -6.91 -7.62
C SER A 209 -0.75 -8.09 -8.61
N SER A 210 -1.81 -8.91 -8.67
CA SER A 210 -1.89 -10.03 -9.61
C SER A 210 -2.21 -9.61 -11.04
N LEU A 211 -2.91 -8.50 -11.23
CA LEU A 211 -3.32 -8.00 -12.54
C LEU A 211 -2.24 -7.13 -13.21
N MET A 212 -1.47 -6.39 -12.41
CA MET A 212 -0.48 -5.44 -12.92
C MET A 212 0.61 -6.02 -13.84
N PRO A 213 1.10 -7.27 -13.65
CA PRO A 213 2.04 -7.87 -14.60
C PRO A 213 1.51 -7.98 -16.03
N TYR A 214 0.18 -8.14 -16.19
CA TYR A 214 -0.47 -8.18 -17.51
C TYR A 214 -0.64 -6.79 -18.12
N VAL A 215 -0.82 -5.77 -17.29
CA VAL A 215 -0.93 -4.36 -17.70
C VAL A 215 0.43 -3.78 -18.10
N ALA A 216 1.54 -4.37 -17.65
CA ALA A 216 2.90 -3.91 -17.94
C ALA A 216 3.30 -3.95 -19.43
N GLY A 217 2.49 -4.53 -20.32
CA GLY A 217 2.63 -4.35 -21.78
C GLY A 217 3.97 -4.82 -22.37
N GLY A 218 4.66 -5.77 -21.72
CA GLY A 218 5.97 -6.27 -22.14
C GLY A 218 7.17 -5.60 -21.45
N ASP A 219 6.97 -4.63 -20.57
CA ASP A 219 8.02 -4.09 -19.71
C ASP A 219 8.41 -5.12 -18.63
N VAL A 220 9.53 -5.81 -18.86
CA VAL A 220 10.06 -6.86 -17.97
C VAL A 220 10.36 -6.32 -16.57
N THR A 221 10.88 -5.10 -16.48
CA THR A 221 11.24 -4.44 -15.21
C THR A 221 9.99 -4.16 -14.39
N ARG A 222 8.98 -3.53 -15.01
CA ARG A 222 7.69 -3.25 -14.34
C ARG A 222 6.95 -4.54 -13.99
N SER A 223 6.96 -5.52 -14.87
CA SER A 223 6.36 -6.84 -14.62
C SER A 223 7.03 -7.56 -13.43
N SER A 224 8.36 -7.54 -13.35
CA SER A 224 9.12 -8.14 -12.25
C SER A 224 8.86 -7.44 -10.91
N TYR A 225 8.70 -6.12 -10.91
CA TYR A 225 8.31 -5.36 -9.72
C TYR A 225 6.97 -5.86 -9.20
N TRP A 226 5.93 -5.87 -10.04
CA TRP A 226 4.58 -6.29 -9.65
C TRP A 226 4.49 -7.77 -9.27
N GLY A 227 5.30 -8.64 -9.90
CA GLY A 227 5.43 -10.03 -9.47
C GLY A 227 5.99 -10.17 -8.05
N SER A 228 6.93 -9.31 -7.66
CA SER A 228 7.47 -9.29 -6.29
C SER A 228 6.44 -8.76 -5.29
N GLU A 229 5.68 -7.72 -5.67
CA GLU A 229 4.61 -7.16 -4.84
C GLU A 229 3.43 -8.12 -4.67
N LEU A 230 3.12 -8.96 -5.67
CA LEU A 230 2.15 -10.04 -5.51
C LEU A 230 2.55 -11.01 -4.38
N GLY A 231 3.82 -11.41 -4.33
CA GLY A 231 4.31 -12.27 -3.25
C GLY A 231 4.28 -11.60 -1.87
N ARG A 232 4.39 -10.26 -1.80
CA ARG A 232 4.30 -9.49 -0.54
C ARG A 232 2.85 -9.32 -0.09
N SER A 233 1.97 -8.92 -1.00
CA SER A 233 0.53 -8.76 -0.76
C SER A 233 -0.11 -10.08 -0.33
N GLN A 234 0.21 -11.22 -0.96
CA GLN A 234 -0.29 -12.54 -0.54
C GLN A 234 0.11 -12.89 0.89
N ARG A 235 1.35 -12.59 1.29
CA ARG A 235 1.84 -12.80 2.66
C ARG A 235 1.11 -11.90 3.66
N ARG A 236 0.91 -10.62 3.34
CA ARG A 236 0.10 -9.69 4.15
C ARG A 236 -1.33 -10.19 4.32
N TRP A 237 -1.99 -10.51 3.21
CA TRP A 237 -3.37 -11.01 3.20
C TRP A 237 -3.52 -12.28 4.03
N THR A 238 -2.59 -13.23 3.91
CA THR A 238 -2.62 -14.47 4.71
C THR A 238 -2.51 -14.16 6.21
N LYS A 239 -1.60 -13.27 6.60
CA LYS A 239 -1.43 -12.87 8.01
C LYS A 239 -2.66 -12.18 8.57
N ILE A 240 -3.19 -11.19 7.86
CA ILE A 240 -4.39 -10.43 8.25
C ILE A 240 -5.60 -11.37 8.33
N SER A 241 -5.82 -12.20 7.31
CA SER A 241 -6.93 -13.16 7.28
C SER A 241 -6.82 -14.16 8.43
N THR A 242 -5.61 -14.63 8.74
CA THR A 242 -5.38 -15.52 9.89
C THR A 242 -5.71 -14.82 11.20
N ALA A 243 -5.26 -13.58 11.39
CA ALA A 243 -5.56 -12.79 12.58
C ALA A 243 -7.08 -12.59 12.75
N PHE A 244 -7.78 -12.23 11.67
CA PHE A 244 -9.23 -12.08 11.68
C PHE A 244 -9.95 -13.40 11.98
N GLN A 245 -9.57 -14.51 11.35
CA GLN A 245 -10.15 -15.83 11.66
C GLN A 245 -9.97 -16.21 13.14
N GLN A 246 -8.82 -15.89 13.72
CA GLN A 246 -8.63 -16.15 15.14
C GLN A 246 -9.48 -15.23 16.03
N HIS A 247 -9.69 -13.96 15.64
CA HIS A 247 -10.62 -13.03 16.31
C HIS A 247 -12.07 -13.54 16.27
N ARG A 248 -12.52 -14.00 15.10
CA ARG A 248 -13.83 -14.64 14.92
C ARG A 248 -14.02 -15.83 15.85
N LYS A 249 -13.03 -16.72 15.92
CA LYS A 249 -13.07 -17.90 16.80
C LYS A 249 -13.22 -17.50 18.27
N THR A 250 -12.48 -16.49 18.74
CA THR A 250 -12.59 -16.04 20.14
C THR A 250 -13.96 -15.46 20.47
N ARG A 251 -14.58 -14.70 19.57
CA ARG A 251 -15.91 -14.09 19.81
C ARG A 251 -17.07 -15.09 19.67
N CYS A 252 -16.95 -16.11 18.83
CA CYS A 252 -18.00 -17.14 18.70
C CYS A 252 -18.03 -18.14 19.87
N VAL A 253 -16.91 -18.37 20.56
CA VAL A 253 -16.83 -19.33 21.68
C VAL A 253 -17.46 -18.78 22.96
N THR A 254 -17.47 -17.46 23.17
CA THR A 254 -18.09 -16.80 24.33
C THR A 254 -19.63 -16.85 24.34
N ARG A 255 -20.24 -17.55 23.37
CA ARG A 255 -21.70 -17.65 23.15
C ARG A 255 -22.32 -18.98 23.62
N ARG A 256 -21.58 -19.82 24.35
CA ARG A 256 -22.07 -21.06 24.99
C ARG A 256 -21.95 -20.95 26.50
#